data_AF-A0AB35YEU2-F1
#
_entry.id   AF-A0AB35YEU2-F1
#
_cell.length_a   1.000
_cell.length_b   1.000
_cell.length_c   1.000
_cell.angle_alpha   90.00
_cell.angle_beta   90.00
_cell.angle_gamma   90.00
#
_symmetry.space_group_name_H-M   'P 1'
#
loop_
_entity.id
_entity.type
_entity.pdbx_description
1 polymer ?
#
loop_
_entity_poly.entity_id
_entity_poly.type
_entity_poly.pdbx_seq_one_letter_code
_entity_poly.pdbx_strand_id
1 'polypeptide(L)'
;MIVLDFIGVLAFLFSIGYLLYFLLKKIRKKEGLFSKKLFFSTFLGSFILLAISMQFDTVSGTEYNKQVKLNKELQSQVDTLNGKLANLKAEIAQVSKESQNIKDAESKTIEKFQTDKKILQEEQSTLKAQIATLKEENEDLSTKLASAQKVSQTTASSNQSSANNTQSAPPASTPQNIYYKNCTQVRSAGAAPIRKGDPGYARHLDRDGDGIGCE
;
A
#
# COMPACT_ATOMS: atom_id res chain seq x y z
N MET A 1 48.11 -1.59 36.85
CA MET A 1 49.27 -0.67 36.80
C MET A 1 49.65 -0.19 38.19
N ILE A 2 48.77 0.53 38.90
CA ILE A 2 49.05 1.09 40.25
C ILE A 2 49.73 0.11 41.24
N VAL A 3 49.28 -1.15 41.32
CA VAL A 3 49.86 -2.15 42.25
C VAL A 3 51.32 -2.52 41.92
N LEU A 4 51.70 -2.55 40.64
CA LEU A 4 53.06 -2.87 40.21
C LEU A 4 54.02 -1.71 40.48
N ASP A 5 53.53 -0.47 40.41
CA ASP A 5 54.31 0.73 40.71
C ASP A 5 54.66 0.80 42.21
N PHE A 6 53.70 0.45 43.08
CA PHE A 6 53.95 0.36 44.53
C PHE A 6 55.00 -0.71 44.88
N ILE A 7 54.97 -1.86 44.21
CA ILE A 7 55.96 -2.93 44.42
C ILE A 7 57.37 -2.48 44.00
N GLY A 8 57.47 -1.75 42.89
CA GLY A 8 58.72 -1.17 42.41
C GLY A 8 59.31 -0.14 43.38
N VAL A 9 58.48 0.79 43.88
CA VAL A 9 58.88 1.80 44.86
C VAL A 9 59.33 1.15 46.18
N LEU A 10 58.60 0.13 46.65
CA LEU A 10 58.94 -0.57 47.89
C LEU A 10 60.29 -1.31 47.78
N ALA A 11 60.55 -1.95 46.63
CA ALA A 11 61.83 -2.61 46.35
C ALA A 11 62.99 -1.61 46.25
N PHE A 12 62.76 -0.44 45.65
CA PHE A 12 63.75 0.62 45.56
C PHE A 12 64.11 1.20 46.93
N LEU A 13 63.11 1.47 47.77
CA LEU A 13 63.32 1.93 49.15
C LEU A 13 64.05 0.88 50.00
N PHE A 14 63.76 -0.40 49.81
CA PHE A 14 64.47 -1.49 50.48
C PHE A 14 65.94 -1.56 50.04
N SER A 15 66.23 -1.37 48.75
CA SER A 15 67.61 -1.33 48.22
C SER A 15 68.41 -0.15 48.77
N ILE A 16 67.82 1.05 48.81
CA ILE A 16 68.42 2.25 49.42
C ILE A 16 68.63 2.04 50.92
N GLY A 17 67.63 1.52 51.64
CA GLY A 17 67.71 1.23 53.07
C GLY A 17 68.81 0.23 53.39
N TYR A 18 68.95 -0.83 52.58
CA TYR A 18 70.04 -1.80 52.73
C TYR A 18 71.41 -1.17 52.48
N LEU A 19 71.54 -0.29 51.49
CA LEU A 19 72.77 0.45 51.21
C LEU A 19 73.14 1.38 52.38
N LEU A 20 72.18 2.12 52.93
CA LEU A 20 72.37 2.98 54.11
C LEU A 20 72.76 2.18 55.35
N TYR A 21 72.07 1.06 55.61
CA TYR A 21 72.41 0.15 56.71
C TYR A 21 73.85 -0.38 56.56
N PHE A 22 74.24 -0.77 55.36
CA PHE A 22 75.59 -1.25 55.08
C PHE A 22 76.64 -0.14 55.26
N LEU A 23 76.37 1.08 54.80
CA LEU A 23 77.25 2.24 55.00
C LEU A 23 77.41 2.58 56.48
N LEU A 24 76.31 2.59 57.25
CA LEU A 24 76.34 2.78 58.70
C LEU A 24 77.11 1.67 59.42
N LYS A 25 76.93 0.42 58.99
CA LYS A 25 77.68 -0.74 59.51
C LYS A 25 79.17 -0.66 59.17
N LYS A 26 79.52 -0.21 57.96
CA LYS A 26 80.90 -0.01 57.50
C LYS A 26 81.62 1.11 58.24
N ILE A 27 80.90 2.18 58.60
CA ILE A 27 81.43 3.26 59.45
C ILE A 27 81.64 2.77 60.90
N ARG A 28 80.79 1.86 61.41
CA ARG A 28 80.87 1.36 62.79
C ARG A 28 81.78 0.15 63.03
N LYS A 29 81.90 -0.76 62.07
CA LYS A 29 82.75 -1.96 62.17
C LYS A 29 83.50 -2.11 60.85
N LYS A 30 84.82 -1.95 60.91
CA LYS A 30 85.74 -1.91 59.78
C LYS A 30 85.91 -3.25 59.03
N GLU A 31 84.97 -4.18 59.14
CA GLU A 31 85.02 -5.47 58.46
C GLU A 31 83.64 -5.91 57.97
N GLY A 32 83.53 -6.06 56.65
CA GLY A 32 82.33 -6.57 56.00
C GLY A 32 82.53 -6.64 54.49
N LEU A 33 82.69 -7.86 53.95
CA LEU A 33 82.73 -8.11 52.52
C LEU A 33 81.34 -7.84 51.92
N PHE A 34 81.22 -6.71 51.24
CA PHE A 34 80.04 -6.29 50.48
C PHE A 34 79.73 -7.30 49.37
N SER A 35 78.55 -7.94 49.41
CA SER A 35 78.10 -8.83 48.33
C SER A 35 77.63 -8.01 47.13
N LYS A 36 78.59 -7.58 46.30
CA LYS A 36 78.36 -6.78 45.08
C LYS A 36 77.30 -7.41 44.16
N LYS A 37 77.28 -8.74 44.07
CA LYS A 37 76.37 -9.47 43.17
C LYS A 37 74.89 -9.27 43.52
N LEU A 38 74.56 -9.20 44.81
CA LEU A 38 73.17 -9.07 45.25
C LEU A 38 72.64 -7.64 45.03
N PHE A 39 73.48 -6.63 45.31
CA PHE A 39 73.13 -5.22 45.12
C PHE A 39 72.98 -4.85 43.63
N PHE A 40 73.93 -5.25 42.78
CA PHE A 40 73.85 -4.93 41.36
C PHE A 40 72.72 -5.68 40.65
N SER A 41 72.36 -6.89 41.09
CA SER A 41 71.24 -7.66 40.55
C SER A 41 69.89 -6.97 40.83
N THR A 42 69.66 -6.52 42.07
CA THR A 42 68.42 -5.83 42.45
C THR A 42 68.31 -4.44 41.84
N PHE A 43 69.43 -3.70 41.77
CA PHE A 43 69.46 -2.37 41.17
C PHE A 43 69.25 -2.42 39.65
N LEU A 44 69.90 -3.36 38.96
CA LEU A 44 69.73 -3.53 37.51
C LEU A 44 68.34 -4.04 37.16
N GLY A 45 67.79 -4.97 37.95
CA GLY A 45 66.40 -5.43 37.79
C GLY A 45 65.38 -4.31 38.00
N SER A 46 65.58 -3.47 39.02
CA SER A 46 64.71 -2.31 39.28
C SER A 46 64.82 -1.25 38.18
N PHE A 47 66.02 -1.01 37.64
CA PHE A 47 66.24 -0.07 36.55
C PHE A 47 65.65 -0.57 35.23
N ILE A 48 65.76 -1.86 34.93
CA ILE A 48 65.13 -2.48 33.75
C ILE A 48 63.60 -2.41 33.86
N LEU A 49 63.03 -2.69 35.03
CA LEU A 49 61.58 -2.54 35.26
C LEU A 49 61.12 -1.09 35.11
N LEU A 50 61.88 -0.14 35.67
CA LEU A 50 61.58 1.29 35.52
C LEU A 50 61.68 1.75 34.05
N ALA A 51 62.68 1.28 33.32
CA ALA A 51 62.87 1.58 31.89
C ALA A 51 61.74 0.99 31.03
N ILE A 52 61.27 -0.22 31.34
CA ILE A 52 60.11 -0.82 30.68
C ILE A 52 58.83 -0.03 30.99
N SER A 53 58.63 0.42 32.24
CA SER A 53 57.47 1.25 32.61
C SER A 53 57.48 2.61 31.88
N MET A 54 58.64 3.27 31.75
CA MET A 54 58.76 4.52 30.98
C MET A 54 58.42 4.34 29.50
N GLN A 55 58.61 3.15 28.93
CA GLN A 55 58.29 2.88 27.53
C GLN A 55 56.76 2.82 27.28
N PHE A 56 55.94 2.62 28.31
CA PHE A 56 54.48 2.40 28.17
C PHE A 56 53.62 3.65 28.46
N ASP A 57 54.19 4.71 29.03
CA ASP A 57 53.45 5.93 29.42
C ASP A 57 53.21 6.93 28.26
N THR A 58 53.52 6.57 27.02
CA THR A 58 53.45 7.49 25.87
C THR A 58 52.36 7.16 24.83
N VAL A 59 51.29 6.46 25.22
CA VAL A 59 50.03 6.58 24.46
C VAL A 59 49.46 7.96 24.76
N SER A 60 49.88 8.95 23.98
CA SER A 60 49.52 10.36 24.08
C SER A 60 48.02 10.54 24.28
N GLY A 61 47.60 11.04 25.45
CA GLY A 61 46.20 11.24 25.82
C GLY A 61 45.40 12.13 24.84
N THR A 62 46.07 12.88 23.97
CA THR A 62 45.46 13.63 22.87
C THR A 62 44.81 12.72 21.82
N GLU A 63 45.47 11.63 21.44
CA GLU A 63 44.97 10.65 20.46
C GLU A 63 43.80 9.87 21.06
N TYR A 64 43.90 9.50 22.33
CA TYR A 64 42.83 8.83 23.08
C TYR A 64 41.57 9.69 23.17
N ASN A 65 41.70 10.97 23.55
CA ASN A 65 40.55 11.88 23.63
C ASN A 65 39.87 12.11 22.28
N LYS A 66 40.66 12.16 21.19
CA LYS A 66 40.13 12.25 19.82
C LYS A 66 39.33 11.00 19.45
N GLN A 67 39.84 9.81 19.79
CA GLN A 67 39.13 8.54 19.56
C GLN A 67 37.86 8.42 20.39
N VAL A 68 37.87 8.87 21.65
CA VAL A 68 36.67 8.89 22.51
C VAL A 68 35.60 9.83 21.91
N LYS A 69 35.99 11.00 21.41
CA LYS A 69 35.06 11.93 20.76
C LYS A 69 34.44 11.34 19.49
N LEU A 70 35.25 10.66 18.67
CA LEU A 70 34.77 9.99 17.46
C LEU A 70 33.78 8.86 17.79
N ASN A 71 34.08 8.04 18.80
CA ASN A 71 33.18 6.97 19.24
C ASN A 71 31.87 7.52 19.79
N LYS A 72 31.89 8.64 20.51
CA LYS A 72 30.66 9.29 20.99
C LYS A 72 29.79 9.81 19.84
N GLU A 73 30.41 10.39 18.82
CA GLU A 73 29.70 10.83 17.60
C GLU A 73 29.10 9.64 16.86
N LEU A 74 29.88 8.56 16.69
CA LEU A 74 29.40 7.32 16.07
C LEU A 74 28.22 6.73 16.84
N GLN A 75 28.28 6.74 18.17
CA GLN A 75 27.19 6.26 19.02
C GLN A 75 25.91 7.10 18.83
N SER A 76 26.06 8.43 18.76
CA SER A 76 24.93 9.33 18.48
C SER A 76 24.28 9.06 17.11
N GLN A 77 25.09 8.71 16.11
CA GLN A 77 24.58 8.33 14.79
C GLN A 77 23.84 6.98 14.83
N VAL A 78 24.36 6.00 15.58
CA VAL A 78 23.68 4.71 15.79
C VAL A 78 22.32 4.90 16.45
N ASP A 79 22.23 5.73 17.49
CA ASP A 79 20.97 6.01 18.18
C ASP A 79 19.96 6.72 17.27
N THR A 80 20.44 7.67 16.47
CA THR A 80 19.62 8.37 15.47
C THR A 80 19.08 7.41 14.41
N LEU A 81 19.93 6.50 13.90
CA LEU A 81 19.53 5.50 12.91
C LEU A 81 18.54 4.49 13.48
N ASN A 82 18.73 4.05 14.73
CA ASN A 82 17.79 3.19 15.42
C ASN A 82 16.43 3.86 15.62
N GLY A 83 16.41 5.16 15.96
CA GLY A 83 15.18 5.95 16.02
C GLY A 83 14.46 6.03 14.67
N LYS A 84 15.20 6.31 13.59
CA LYS A 84 14.64 6.29 12.22
C LYS A 84 14.10 4.91 11.84
N LEU A 85 14.79 3.84 12.20
CA LEU A 85 14.37 2.47 11.93
C LEU A 85 13.09 2.12 12.70
N ALA A 86 12.95 2.55 13.96
CA ALA A 86 11.72 2.38 14.73
C ALA A 86 10.54 3.12 14.10
N ASN A 87 10.74 4.37 13.67
CA ASN A 87 9.70 5.15 13.00
C ASN A 87 9.28 4.51 11.67
N LEU A 88 10.26 4.11 10.84
CA LEU A 88 9.99 3.45 9.56
C LEU A 88 9.27 2.11 9.75
N LYS A 89 9.61 1.35 10.80
CA LYS A 89 8.91 0.12 11.16
C LYS A 89 7.46 0.38 11.57
N ALA A 90 7.20 1.47 12.30
CA ALA A 90 5.84 1.87 12.67
C ALA A 90 5.03 2.28 11.43
N GLU A 91 5.62 3.01 10.50
CA GLU A 91 4.99 3.40 9.23
C GLU A 91 4.67 2.17 8.36
N ILE A 92 5.61 1.22 8.23
CA ILE A 92 5.36 -0.06 7.54
C ILE A 92 4.21 -0.83 8.21
N ALA A 93 4.16 -0.87 9.54
CA ALA A 93 3.07 -1.55 10.25
C ALA A 93 1.72 -0.89 9.98
N GLN A 94 1.66 0.45 9.97
CA GLN A 94 0.46 1.20 9.63
C GLN A 94 -0.01 0.91 8.19
N VAL A 95 0.90 1.02 7.22
CA VAL A 95 0.60 0.73 5.80
C VAL A 95 0.14 -0.72 5.62
N SER A 96 0.76 -1.66 6.34
CA SER A 96 0.35 -3.07 6.25
C SER A 96 -1.09 -3.30 6.77
N LYS A 97 -1.47 -2.62 7.85
CA LYS A 97 -2.83 -2.69 8.41
C LYS A 97 -3.85 -2.06 7.48
N GLU A 98 -3.52 -0.92 6.88
CA GLU A 98 -4.38 -0.26 5.89
C GLU A 98 -4.57 -1.14 4.64
N SER A 99 -3.49 -1.75 4.13
CA SER A 99 -3.57 -2.70 3.03
C SER A 99 -4.46 -3.91 3.35
N GLN A 100 -4.41 -4.42 4.59
CA GLN A 100 -5.26 -5.52 5.02
C GLN A 100 -6.74 -5.10 5.10
N ASN A 101 -7.03 -3.93 5.69
CA ASN A 101 -8.38 -3.39 5.73
C ASN A 101 -8.97 -3.19 4.32
N ILE A 102 -8.15 -2.71 3.37
CA ILE A 102 -8.55 -2.55 1.96
C ILE A 102 -8.88 -3.91 1.35
N LYS A 103 -8.02 -4.92 1.54
CA LYS A 103 -8.28 -6.28 1.04
C LYS A 103 -9.56 -6.89 1.61
N ASP A 104 -9.81 -6.70 2.89
CA ASP A 104 -11.02 -7.20 3.55
C ASP A 104 -12.28 -6.49 3.01
N ALA A 105 -12.19 -5.17 2.78
CA ALA A 105 -13.26 -4.40 2.15
C ALA A 105 -13.52 -4.82 0.70
N GLU A 106 -12.46 -5.07 -0.08
CA GLU A 106 -12.56 -5.59 -1.45
C GLU A 106 -13.18 -6.99 -1.46
N SER A 107 -12.74 -7.90 -0.60
CA SER A 107 -13.30 -9.26 -0.50
C SER A 107 -14.80 -9.21 -0.21
N LYS A 108 -15.22 -8.41 0.77
CA LYS A 108 -16.63 -8.24 1.11
C LYS A 108 -17.45 -7.65 -0.05
N THR A 109 -16.86 -6.71 -0.79
CA THR A 109 -17.49 -6.11 -1.98
C THR A 109 -17.64 -7.14 -3.09
N ILE A 110 -16.62 -7.96 -3.33
CA ILE A 110 -16.63 -9.04 -4.32
C ILE A 110 -17.69 -10.09 -3.96
N GLU A 111 -17.77 -10.52 -2.69
CA GLU A 111 -18.79 -11.46 -2.23
C GLU A 111 -20.21 -10.92 -2.44
N LYS A 112 -20.42 -9.62 -2.15
CA LYS A 112 -21.70 -8.96 -2.42
C LYS A 112 -22.04 -8.98 -3.91
N PHE A 113 -21.12 -8.56 -4.78
CA PHE A 113 -21.33 -8.57 -6.23
C PHE A 113 -21.58 -9.99 -6.78
N GLN A 114 -20.90 -11.00 -6.24
CA GLN A 114 -21.12 -12.39 -6.62
C GLN A 114 -22.52 -12.87 -6.20
N THR A 115 -22.99 -12.43 -5.03
CA THR A 115 -24.35 -12.74 -4.55
C THR A 115 -25.40 -12.05 -5.40
N ASP A 116 -25.25 -10.75 -5.66
CA ASP A 116 -26.16 -9.97 -6.51
C ASP A 116 -26.21 -10.56 -7.93
N LYS A 117 -25.07 -11.00 -8.47
CA LYS A 117 -25.01 -11.69 -9.76
C LYS A 117 -25.82 -12.99 -9.78
N LYS A 118 -25.75 -13.81 -8.72
CA LYS A 118 -26.55 -15.05 -8.62
C LYS A 118 -28.04 -14.74 -8.57
N ILE A 119 -28.44 -13.75 -7.77
CA ILE A 119 -29.84 -13.30 -7.68
C ILE A 119 -30.34 -12.83 -9.04
N LEU A 120 -29.57 -11.99 -9.74
CA LEU A 120 -29.94 -11.51 -11.08
C LEU A 120 -30.01 -12.65 -12.11
N GLN A 121 -29.15 -13.67 -12.02
CA GLN A 121 -29.22 -14.84 -12.89
C GLN A 121 -30.47 -15.68 -12.62
N GLU A 122 -30.87 -15.83 -11.37
CA GLU A 122 -32.10 -16.50 -10.98
C GLU A 122 -33.33 -15.71 -11.45
N GLU A 123 -33.35 -14.40 -11.27
CA GLU A 123 -34.40 -13.50 -11.78
C GLU A 123 -34.50 -13.56 -13.32
N GLN A 124 -33.37 -13.60 -14.04
CA GLN A 124 -33.39 -13.80 -15.49
C GLN A 124 -33.99 -15.16 -15.89
N SER A 125 -33.69 -16.22 -15.15
CA SER A 125 -34.22 -17.56 -15.41
C SER A 125 -35.74 -17.62 -15.21
N THR A 126 -36.24 -16.95 -14.16
CA THR A 126 -37.67 -16.94 -13.81
C THR A 126 -38.46 -16.07 -14.78
N LEU A 127 -37.96 -14.88 -15.15
CA LEU A 127 -38.57 -14.06 -16.20
C LEU A 127 -38.63 -14.79 -17.54
N LYS A 128 -37.56 -15.51 -17.90
CA LYS A 128 -37.55 -16.29 -19.15
C LYS A 128 -38.61 -17.39 -19.16
N ALA A 129 -38.82 -18.07 -18.02
CA ALA A 129 -39.88 -19.06 -17.88
C ALA A 129 -41.28 -18.41 -18.00
N GLN A 130 -41.51 -17.28 -17.34
CA GLN A 130 -42.78 -16.54 -17.45
C GLN A 130 -43.06 -16.05 -18.87
N ILE A 131 -42.03 -15.60 -19.59
CA ILE A 131 -42.18 -15.22 -21.01
C ILE A 131 -42.56 -16.43 -21.86
N ALA A 132 -42.00 -17.62 -21.58
CA ALA A 132 -42.36 -18.84 -22.31
C ALA A 132 -43.82 -19.22 -22.07
N THR A 133 -44.29 -19.19 -20.81
CA THR A 133 -45.69 -19.51 -20.48
C THR A 133 -46.66 -18.51 -21.07
N LEU A 134 -46.37 -17.20 -21.00
CA LEU A 134 -47.22 -16.17 -21.61
C LEU A 134 -47.28 -16.28 -23.14
N LYS A 135 -46.20 -16.74 -23.79
CA LYS A 135 -46.23 -16.99 -25.24
C LYS A 135 -47.14 -18.15 -25.59
N GLU A 136 -47.08 -19.25 -24.83
CA GLU A 136 -47.94 -20.41 -25.04
C GLU A 136 -49.43 -20.08 -24.81
N GLU A 137 -49.73 -19.31 -23.75
CA GLU A 137 -51.10 -18.82 -23.49
C GLU A 137 -51.61 -17.89 -24.59
N ASN A 138 -50.76 -17.00 -25.13
CA ASN A 138 -51.13 -16.14 -26.26
C ASN A 138 -51.38 -16.93 -27.55
N GLU A 139 -50.60 -17.97 -27.83
CA GLU A 139 -50.86 -18.84 -28.98
C GLU A 139 -52.19 -19.59 -28.83
N ASP A 140 -52.47 -20.17 -27.65
CA ASP A 140 -53.75 -20.83 -27.36
C ASP A 140 -54.95 -19.87 -27.49
N LEU A 141 -54.86 -18.67 -26.90
CA LEU A 141 -55.90 -17.63 -27.04
C LEU A 141 -56.09 -17.20 -28.51
N SER A 142 -55.02 -17.08 -29.29
CA SER A 142 -55.11 -16.74 -30.71
C SER A 142 -55.83 -17.82 -31.53
N THR A 143 -55.60 -19.10 -31.25
CA THR A 143 -56.29 -20.21 -31.93
C THR A 143 -57.76 -20.31 -31.52
N LYS A 144 -58.08 -20.02 -30.26
CA LYS A 144 -59.45 -19.90 -29.75
C LYS A 144 -60.20 -18.72 -30.37
N LEU A 145 -59.55 -17.56 -30.55
CA LEU A 145 -60.14 -16.41 -31.22
C LEU A 145 -60.36 -16.68 -32.73
N ALA A 146 -59.41 -17.33 -33.40
CA ALA A 146 -59.56 -17.72 -34.80
C ALA A 146 -60.72 -18.71 -35.01
N SER A 147 -60.92 -19.66 -34.10
CA SER A 147 -62.07 -20.58 -34.14
C SER A 147 -63.40 -19.89 -33.81
N ALA A 148 -63.41 -18.92 -32.88
CA ALA A 148 -64.60 -18.09 -32.60
C ALA A 148 -64.98 -17.16 -33.77
N GLN A 149 -64.00 -16.54 -34.45
CA GLN A 149 -64.23 -15.76 -35.67
C GLN A 149 -64.80 -16.62 -36.81
N LYS A 150 -64.41 -17.91 -36.89
CA LYS A 150 -64.96 -18.86 -37.86
C LYS A 150 -66.42 -19.22 -37.58
N VAL A 151 -66.88 -19.09 -36.33
CA VAL A 151 -68.31 -19.24 -35.96
C VAL A 151 -69.10 -17.96 -36.27
N SER A 152 -68.50 -16.77 -36.14
CA SER A 152 -69.14 -15.49 -36.50
C SER A 152 -69.16 -15.17 -38.01
N GLN A 153 -68.34 -15.81 -38.83
CA GLN A 153 -68.39 -15.66 -40.30
C GLN A 153 -69.43 -16.57 -40.98
N THR A 154 -70.11 -17.46 -40.25
CA THR A 154 -71.23 -18.25 -40.80
C THR A 154 -72.59 -17.54 -40.67
N THR A 155 -72.66 -16.36 -40.03
CA THR A 155 -73.89 -15.59 -39.80
C THR A 155 -73.81 -14.11 -40.20
N ALA A 156 -72.91 -13.75 -41.11
CA ALA A 156 -72.89 -12.43 -41.73
C ALA A 156 -72.47 -12.51 -43.22
N SER A 157 -73.21 -13.31 -43.99
CA SER A 157 -73.21 -13.25 -45.45
C SER A 157 -74.62 -12.86 -45.91
N SER A 158 -75.02 -11.61 -45.65
CA SER A 158 -75.97 -10.90 -46.49
C SER A 158 -75.72 -9.39 -46.37
N ASN A 159 -75.69 -8.76 -47.54
CA ASN A 159 -75.62 -7.32 -47.80
C ASN A 159 -74.28 -6.60 -47.57
N GLN A 160 -73.48 -6.57 -48.64
CA GLN A 160 -72.89 -5.29 -49.03
C GLN A 160 -72.74 -5.19 -50.56
N SER A 161 -73.67 -4.45 -51.16
CA SER A 161 -73.60 -3.97 -52.55
C SER A 161 -73.43 -2.45 -52.54
N SER A 162 -72.44 -2.00 -53.31
CA SER A 162 -72.31 -0.72 -54.03
C SER A 162 -72.16 0.61 -53.27
N ALA A 163 -70.99 1.25 -53.43
CA ALA A 163 -70.74 2.34 -54.39
C ALA A 163 -69.33 2.93 -54.12
N ASN A 164 -68.32 2.86 -55.01
CA ASN A 164 -68.10 3.51 -56.31
C ASN A 164 -67.14 4.72 -56.20
N ASN A 165 -65.97 4.59 -56.87
CA ASN A 165 -65.09 5.61 -57.50
C ASN A 165 -64.68 6.87 -56.69
N THR A 166 -63.40 7.30 -56.66
CA THR A 166 -62.64 7.80 -57.84
C THR A 166 -61.17 8.11 -57.47
N GLN A 167 -60.24 7.61 -58.31
CA GLN A 167 -59.02 8.24 -58.89
C GLN A 167 -57.97 9.07 -58.09
N SER A 168 -56.75 8.50 -58.06
CA SER A 168 -55.39 9.06 -58.26
C SER A 168 -54.98 10.50 -57.91
N ALA A 169 -54.01 10.60 -56.98
CA ALA A 169 -52.88 11.56 -56.97
C ALA A 169 -51.73 10.97 -56.11
N PRO A 170 -50.44 11.25 -56.37
CA PRO A 170 -49.31 10.49 -55.83
C PRO A 170 -49.19 10.65 -54.30
N PRO A 171 -48.71 9.64 -53.55
CA PRO A 171 -48.59 9.75 -52.11
C PRO A 171 -47.52 10.77 -51.77
N ALA A 172 -47.95 12.00 -51.46
CA ALA A 172 -47.18 12.87 -50.59
C ALA A 172 -47.03 12.10 -49.28
N SER A 173 -45.78 11.78 -48.94
CA SER A 173 -45.39 11.11 -47.70
C SER A 173 -46.10 11.78 -46.53
N THR A 174 -47.12 11.13 -46.00
CA THR A 174 -47.67 11.46 -44.69
C THR A 174 -46.50 11.50 -43.72
N PRO A 175 -46.25 12.59 -42.99
CA PRO A 175 -45.29 12.56 -41.91
C PRO A 175 -45.82 11.51 -40.94
N GLN A 176 -45.19 10.33 -40.95
CA GLN A 176 -45.39 9.33 -39.92
C GLN A 176 -45.14 10.06 -38.62
N ASN A 177 -46.18 10.19 -37.80
CA ASN A 177 -46.12 10.90 -36.52
C ASN A 177 -45.35 10.03 -35.54
N ILE A 178 -44.05 9.90 -35.78
CA ILE A 178 -43.09 9.23 -34.93
C ILE A 178 -42.98 10.11 -33.70
N TYR A 179 -43.26 9.57 -32.52
CA TYR A 179 -43.14 10.32 -31.27
C TYR A 179 -42.06 9.69 -30.41
N TYR A 180 -41.06 10.50 -30.02
CA TYR A 180 -40.03 10.09 -29.09
C TYR A 180 -40.26 10.73 -27.73
N LYS A 181 -40.33 9.90 -26.69
CA LYS A 181 -40.52 10.35 -25.31
C LYS A 181 -39.29 11.08 -24.76
N ASN A 182 -38.09 10.66 -25.15
CA ASN A 182 -36.82 11.19 -24.67
C ASN A 182 -35.66 10.87 -25.62
N CYS A 183 -34.50 11.49 -25.37
CA CYS A 183 -33.29 11.27 -26.16
C CYS A 183 -32.73 9.85 -26.11
N THR A 184 -33.00 9.08 -25.05
CA THR A 184 -32.62 7.67 -25.01
C THR A 184 -33.34 6.88 -26.10
N GLN A 185 -34.62 7.16 -26.32
CA GLN A 185 -35.41 6.52 -27.37
C GLN A 185 -34.90 6.90 -28.77
N VAL A 186 -34.58 8.18 -28.98
CA VAL A 186 -33.99 8.69 -30.25
C VAL A 186 -32.66 8.00 -30.55
N ARG A 187 -31.76 7.90 -29.57
CA ARG A 187 -30.46 7.21 -29.71
C ARG A 187 -30.62 5.71 -29.96
N SER A 188 -31.55 5.05 -29.23
CA SER A 188 -31.83 3.63 -29.44
C SER A 188 -32.41 3.32 -30.82
N ALA A 189 -33.13 4.28 -31.41
CA ALA A 189 -33.66 4.19 -32.77
C ALA A 189 -32.62 4.57 -33.84
N GLY A 190 -31.41 4.97 -33.45
CA GLY A 190 -30.37 5.43 -34.39
C GLY A 190 -30.69 6.74 -35.09
N ALA A 191 -31.64 7.52 -34.57
CA ALA A 191 -32.12 8.78 -35.17
C ALA A 191 -31.46 10.03 -34.57
N ALA A 192 -30.44 9.88 -33.72
CA ALA A 192 -29.71 10.99 -33.12
C ALA A 192 -28.49 11.38 -33.98
N PRO A 193 -28.19 12.68 -34.14
CA PRO A 193 -28.95 13.84 -33.65
C PRO A 193 -30.22 14.10 -34.49
N ILE A 194 -31.34 14.43 -33.84
CA ILE A 194 -32.64 14.67 -34.51
C ILE A 194 -32.84 16.17 -34.74
N ARG A 195 -33.11 16.59 -35.98
CA ARG A 195 -33.14 18.01 -36.34
C ARG A 195 -34.55 18.55 -36.49
N LYS A 196 -34.71 19.86 -36.33
CA LYS A 196 -35.99 20.54 -36.57
C LYS A 196 -36.46 20.31 -38.01
N GLY A 197 -37.57 19.60 -38.16
CA GLY A 197 -38.13 19.20 -39.46
C GLY A 197 -38.08 17.68 -39.69
N ASP A 198 -37.26 16.96 -38.93
CA ASP A 198 -37.23 15.50 -38.98
C ASP A 198 -38.50 14.90 -38.36
N PRO A 199 -38.97 13.75 -38.86
CA PRO A 199 -40.08 13.01 -38.26
C PRO A 199 -39.78 12.67 -36.79
N GLY A 200 -40.63 13.17 -35.89
CA GLY A 200 -40.49 12.97 -34.45
C GLY A 200 -39.59 13.94 -33.71
N TYR A 201 -39.11 14.99 -34.37
CA TYR A 201 -38.58 16.13 -33.68
C TYR A 201 -39.65 16.77 -32.79
N ALA A 202 -39.28 17.05 -31.55
CA ALA A 202 -40.13 17.76 -30.61
C ALA A 202 -39.27 18.62 -29.68
N ARG A 203 -39.81 19.78 -29.26
CA ARG A 203 -39.07 20.78 -28.47
C ARG A 203 -38.48 20.21 -27.17
N HIS A 204 -39.09 19.18 -26.58
CA HIS A 204 -38.57 18.56 -25.35
C HIS A 204 -37.31 17.71 -25.56
N LEU A 205 -36.93 17.43 -26.81
CA LEU A 205 -35.71 16.70 -27.18
C LEU A 205 -34.51 17.63 -27.40
N ASP A 206 -34.77 18.93 -27.60
CA ASP A 206 -33.81 20.00 -27.84
C ASP A 206 -33.76 20.89 -26.58
N ARG A 207 -32.76 20.64 -25.72
CA ARG A 207 -32.71 21.24 -24.37
C ARG A 207 -32.33 22.71 -24.41
N ASP A 208 -31.51 23.10 -25.36
CA ASP A 208 -30.92 24.42 -25.53
C ASP A 208 -31.60 25.26 -26.62
N GLY A 209 -32.40 24.63 -27.48
CA GLY A 209 -33.30 25.30 -28.41
C GLY A 209 -32.66 25.68 -29.74
N ASP A 210 -31.52 25.07 -30.09
CA ASP A 210 -30.72 25.40 -31.27
C ASP A 210 -31.25 24.72 -32.55
N GLY A 211 -32.22 23.82 -32.43
CA GLY A 211 -32.81 23.04 -33.51
C GLY A 211 -32.17 21.67 -33.74
N ILE A 212 -31.25 21.24 -32.87
CA ILE A 212 -30.60 19.92 -32.87
C ILE A 212 -30.90 19.21 -31.55
N GLY A 213 -31.85 18.28 -31.60
CA GLY A 213 -32.21 17.46 -30.45
C GLY A 213 -31.23 16.31 -30.21
N CYS A 214 -31.00 16.03 -28.93
CA CYS A 214 -30.30 14.82 -28.46
C CYS A 214 -28.85 14.64 -28.94
N GLU A 215 -28.12 15.75 -29.08
CA GLU A 215 -26.65 15.77 -29.16
C GLU A 215 -25.96 15.05 -27.97
#